data_AF-F3G7P3-F1
#
_entry.id   AF-F3G7P3-F1
#
_cell.length_a   1.000
_cell.length_b   1.000
_cell.length_c   1.000
_cell.angle_alpha   90.00
_cell.angle_beta   90.00
_cell.angle_gamma   90.00
#
_symmetry.space_group_name_H-M   'P 1'
#
loop_
_entity.id
_entity.type
_entity.pdbx_description
1 polymer ?
#
loop_
_entity_poly.entity_id
_entity_poly.type
_entity_poly.pdbx_seq_one_letter_code
_entity_poly.pdbx_strand_id
1 'polypeptide(L)' 'GLGDVLAGLTGALMAQHLKPFDAACLAVWLHASAGQNVGECGRGLAASDIIPAIRQLLEELQPCLI' A
#
# COMPACT_ATOMS: atom_id res chain seq x y z
N GLY A 1 -5.12 8.77 8.61
CA GLY A 1 -6.24 8.63 7.67
C GLY A 1 -5.84 7.79 6.46
N LEU A 2 -6.79 7.39 5.61
CA LEU A 2 -6.49 6.56 4.42
C LEU A 2 -5.51 7.28 3.46
N GLY A 3 -5.69 8.59 3.26
CA GLY A 3 -4.76 9.41 2.49
C GLY A 3 -3.34 9.43 3.07
N ASP A 4 -3.20 9.50 4.39
CA ASP A 4 -1.87 9.47 5.04
C ASP A 4 -1.17 8.12 4.82
N VAL A 5 -1.91 7.01 4.81
CA VAL A 5 -1.37 5.68 4.50
C VAL A 5 -0.89 5.62 3.05
N LEU A 6 -1.67 6.13 2.09
CA LEU A 6 -1.29 6.17 0.68
C LEU A 6 -0.07 7.08 0.43
N ALA A 7 -0.05 8.26 1.05
CA ALA A 7 1.07 9.19 0.97
C ALA A 7 2.34 8.58 1.59
N GLY A 8 2.22 7.93 2.75
CA GLY A 8 3.31 7.22 3.42
C GLY A 8 3.87 6.07 2.58
N LEU A 9 3.00 5.26 1.95
CA LEU A 9 3.38 4.21 0.99
C LEU A 9 4.21 4.79 -0.16
N THR A 10 3.71 5.86 -0.79
CA THR A 10 4.39 6.51 -1.92
C THR A 10 5.77 7.02 -1.51
N GLY A 11 5.86 7.71 -0.36
CA GLY A 11 7.13 8.21 0.17
C GLY A 11 8.11 7.10 0.53
N ALA A 12 7.64 6.01 1.13
CA ALA A 12 8.48 4.87 1.50
C ALA A 12 9.03 4.12 0.29
N LEU A 13 8.25 4.00 -0.80
CA LEU A 13 8.70 3.40 -2.05
C LEU A 13 9.74 4.30 -2.76
N MET A 14 9.51 5.62 -2.77
CA MET A 14 10.49 6.58 -3.29
C MET A 14 11.80 6.55 -2.49
N ALA A 15 11.71 6.42 -1.15
CA ALA A 15 12.88 6.29 -0.28
C ALA A 15 13.68 5.00 -0.56
N GLN A 16 13.04 3.98 -1.14
CA GLN A 16 13.66 2.75 -1.63
C GLN A 16 14.09 2.85 -3.11
N HIS A 17 14.28 4.07 -3.62
CA HIS A 17 14.79 4.36 -4.96
C HIS A 17 13.84 4.07 -6.13
N LEU A 18 12.54 3.85 -5.89
CA LEU A 18 11.57 3.84 -6.99
C LEU A 18 11.41 5.26 -7.56
N LYS A 19 11.28 5.35 -8.89
CA LYS A 19 10.95 6.62 -9.55
C LYS A 19 9.59 7.11 -9.06
N PRO A 20 9.36 8.43 -8.96
CA PRO A 20 8.12 8.97 -8.38
C PRO A 20 6.84 8.43 -9.01
N PHE A 21 6.80 8.28 -10.34
CA PHE A 21 5.63 7.74 -11.04
C PHE A 21 5.39 6.27 -10.70
N ASP A 22 6.43 5.43 -10.75
CA ASP A 22 6.34 4.00 -10.45
C ASP A 22 5.95 3.78 -8.97
N ALA A 23 6.52 4.57 -8.06
CA ALA A 23 6.18 4.56 -6.64
C ALA A 23 4.71 4.92 -6.41
N ALA A 24 4.19 5.94 -7.08
CA ALA A 24 2.78 6.33 -6.98
C ALA A 24 1.86 5.24 -7.53
N CYS A 25 2.18 4.66 -8.69
CA CYS A 25 1.41 3.56 -9.28
C CYS A 25 1.34 2.35 -8.33
N LEU A 26 2.49 1.91 -7.82
CA LEU A 26 2.56 0.78 -6.89
C LEU A 26 1.86 1.08 -5.56
N ALA A 27 2.02 2.28 -5.00
CA ALA A 27 1.35 2.69 -3.77
C ALA A 27 -0.19 2.66 -3.90
N VAL A 28 -0.73 3.20 -5.00
CA VAL A 28 -2.18 3.19 -5.26
C VAL A 28 -2.68 1.76 -5.44
N TRP A 29 -1.96 0.93 -6.17
CA TRP A 29 -2.32 -0.47 -6.35
C TRP A 29 -2.31 -1.23 -5.02
N LEU A 30 -1.25 -1.12 -4.22
CA LEU A 30 -1.16 -1.75 -2.89
C LEU A 30 -2.29 -1.30 -1.97
N HIS A 31 -2.59 0.00 -1.94
CA HIS A 31 -3.65 0.57 -1.12
C HIS A 31 -5.03 0.05 -1.52
N ALA A 32 -5.34 0.03 -2.82
CA ALA A 32 -6.61 -0.45 -3.34
C ALA A 32 -6.78 -1.96 -3.13
N SER A 33 -5.75 -2.75 -3.45
CA SER A 33 -5.76 -4.21 -3.26
C SER A 33 -5.94 -4.58 -1.79
N ALA A 34 -5.23 -3.91 -0.87
CA ALA A 34 -5.40 -4.13 0.56
C ALA A 34 -6.80 -3.72 1.05
N GLY A 35 -7.32 -2.58 0.57
CA GLY A 35 -8.67 -2.14 0.87
C GLY A 35 -9.74 -3.14 0.40
N GLN A 36 -9.54 -3.73 -0.78
CA GLN A 36 -10.44 -4.76 -1.30
C GLN A 36 -10.38 -6.04 -0.47
N ASN A 37 -9.17 -6.54 -0.15
CA ASN A 37 -8.98 -7.74 0.67
C ASN A 37 -9.64 -7.63 2.04
N VAL A 38 -9.45 -6.50 2.73
CA VAL A 38 -10.03 -6.31 4.07
C VAL A 38 -11.52 -5.97 4.00
N GLY A 39 -11.95 -5.27 2.93
CA GLY A 39 -13.34 -4.88 2.71
C GLY A 39 -14.30 -6.05 2.44
N GLU A 40 -13.80 -7.23 2.07
CA GLU A 40 -14.62 -8.45 1.96
C GLU A 40 -15.27 -8.85 3.29
N CYS A 41 -14.67 -8.44 4.42
CA CYS A 41 -15.17 -8.74 5.76
C CYS A 41 -16.23 -7.75 6.28
N GLY A 42 -16.58 -6.71 5.50
CA GLY A 42 -17.62 -5.75 5.85
C GLY A 42 -17.29 -4.30 5.50
N ARG A 43 -18.15 -3.38 5.95
CA ARG A 43 -18.02 -1.93 5.69
C ARG A 43 -17.38 -1.21 6.88
N GLY A 44 -16.77 -0.06 6.62
CA GLY A 44 -16.26 0.84 7.66
C GLY A 44 -14.80 0.62 8.02
N LEU A 45 -13.93 0.53 7.01
CA LEU A 45 -12.49 0.34 7.21
C LEU A 45 -11.84 1.59 7.80
N ALA A 46 -11.13 1.40 8.90
CA ALA A 46 -10.16 2.37 9.37
C ALA A 46 -8.85 2.23 8.59
N ALA A 47 -8.07 3.30 8.56
CA ALA A 47 -6.77 3.31 7.89
C ALA A 47 -5.79 2.27 8.48
N SER A 48 -5.92 1.97 9.77
CA SER A 48 -5.12 0.94 10.46
C SER A 48 -5.41 -0.47 9.94
N ASP A 49 -6.62 -0.72 9.45
CA ASP A 49 -7.08 -2.07 9.14
C ASP A 49 -6.43 -2.62 7.87
N ILE A 50 -6.04 -1.74 6.95
CA ILE A 50 -5.40 -2.12 5.68
C ILE A 50 -3.88 -2.29 5.78
N ILE A 51 -3.24 -1.81 6.86
CA ILE A 51 -1.77 -1.84 7.00
C ILE A 51 -1.22 -3.27 7.01
N PRO A 52 -1.81 -4.26 7.72
CA PRO A 52 -1.32 -5.63 7.67
C PRO A 52 -1.41 -6.25 6.27
N ALA A 53 -2.50 -5.99 5.55
CA ALA A 53 -2.68 -6.49 4.18
C ALA A 53 -1.69 -5.85 3.19
N ILE A 54 -1.40 -4.54 3.34
CA ILE A 54 -0.35 -3.86 2.55
C ILE A 54 1.01 -4.55 2.77
N ARG A 55 1.36 -4.84 4.03
CA ARG A 55 2.62 -5.51 4.36
C ARG A 55 2.71 -6.88 3.71
N GLN A 56 1.65 -7.67 3.76
CA GLN A 56 1.61 -8.99 3.14
C GLN A 56 1.85 -8.89 1.62
N LEU A 57 1.13 -7.99 0.92
CA LEU A 57 1.31 -7.78 -0.52
C LEU A 57 2.74 -7.34 -0.89
N LEU A 58 3.39 -6.52 -0.05
CA LEU A 58 4.78 -6.12 -0.24
C LEU A 58 5.75 -7.31 -0.10
N GLU A 59 5.54 -8.17 0.90
CA GLU A 59 6.34 -9.39 1.10
C GLU A 59 6.19 -10.37 -0.07
N GLU A 60 4.99 -10.48 -0.64
CA GLU A 60 4.70 -11.33 -1.81
C GLU A 60 5.31 -10.79 -3.12
N LEU A 61 5.28 -9.46 -3.32
CA LEU A 61 5.74 -8.84 -4.57
C LEU A 61 7.23 -8.53 -4.62
N GLN A 62 7.87 -8.34 -3.45
CA GLN A 62 9.30 -8.02 -3.33
C GLN A 62 9.80 -6.85 -4.22
N PRO A 63 9.04 -5.75 -4.42
CA PRO A 63 9.28 -4.77 -5.50
C PRO A 63 10.53 -3.89 -5.35
N CYS A 64 11.30 -4.06 -4.28
CA CYS A 64 12.51 -3.27 -3.97
C CYS A 64 13.71 -4.16 -3.61
N LEU A 65 13.59 -5.48 -3.74
CA LEU A 65 14.68 -6.41 -3.54
C LEU A 65 15.40 -6.63 -4.88
N ILE A 66 16.40 -5.80 -5.17
CA ILE A 66 17.37 -5.98 -6.25
C ILE A 66 18.76 -5.65 -5.70
#